data_AF-A0A2R6B3X4-F1
#
_entry.id   AF-A0A2R6B3X4-F1
#
_cell.length_a   1.000
_cell.length_b   1.000
_cell.length_c   1.000
_cell.angle_alpha   90.00
_cell.angle_beta   90.00
_cell.angle_gamma   90.00
#
_symmetry.space_group_name_H-M   'P 1'
#
loop_
_entity.id
_entity.type
_entity.pdbx_description
1 polymer ?
#
loop_
_entity_poly.entity_id
_entity_poly.type
_entity_poly.pdbx_seq_one_letter_code
_entity_poly.pdbx_strand_id
1 'polypeptide(L)'
;MCGLNAQYASSAFLSAWVRVSDFSEEAFRRSILNGRMVRASLMRGTLHIVEKEDYSEWRPLMQPVLKRVVNSFFPGLLNRISLEQLSHEVKNILMDGPLTRAEMGRRLTHRFKGEPPEALASQQDYYYHSYRYPPLNAGLTPTSHATLGLRYLTRPA
;
A
#
# COMPACT_ATOMS: atom_id res chain seq x y z
N MET A 1 -7.88 17.77 -1.32
CA MET A 1 -8.25 16.81 -2.39
C MET A 1 -8.45 15.46 -1.73
N CYS A 2 -9.45 14.67 -2.11
CA CYS A 2 -9.72 13.35 -1.52
C CYS A 2 -8.73 12.27 -2.02
N GLY A 3 -7.42 12.55 -1.98
CA GLY A 3 -6.36 11.69 -2.51
C GLY A 3 -6.02 11.88 -4.00
N LEU A 4 -4.80 11.47 -4.35
CA LEU A 4 -4.26 11.45 -5.72
C LEU A 4 -4.11 10.02 -6.19
N ASN A 5 -4.65 9.66 -7.37
CA ASN A 5 -4.43 8.31 -7.89
C ASN A 5 -2.94 8.08 -8.17
N ALA A 6 -2.43 6.96 -7.68
CA ALA A 6 -1.01 6.60 -7.63
C ALA A 6 -0.76 5.17 -8.13
N GLN A 7 -1.60 4.70 -9.06
CA GLN A 7 -1.36 3.44 -9.77
C GLN A 7 -0.02 3.49 -10.50
N TYR A 8 0.26 4.63 -11.14
CA TYR A 8 1.58 5.01 -11.65
C TYR A 8 2.13 6.18 -10.84
N ALA A 9 3.37 6.10 -10.37
CA ALA A 9 3.98 7.16 -9.56
C ALA A 9 4.01 8.52 -10.31
N SER A 10 4.27 8.50 -11.61
CA SER A 10 4.24 9.68 -12.48
C SER A 10 2.87 10.38 -12.51
N SER A 11 1.77 9.62 -12.48
CA SER A 11 0.42 10.17 -12.54
C SER A 11 0.04 10.98 -11.29
N ALA A 12 0.42 10.51 -10.10
CA ALA A 12 0.20 11.23 -8.84
C ALA A 12 1.01 12.53 -8.82
N PHE A 13 2.27 12.45 -9.23
CA PHE A 13 3.17 13.58 -9.31
C PHE A 13 2.67 14.66 -10.26
N LEU A 14 2.34 14.28 -11.50
CA LEU A 14 1.80 15.19 -12.51
C LEU A 14 0.51 15.86 -12.00
N SER A 15 -0.36 15.08 -11.34
CA SER A 15 -1.62 15.60 -10.81
C SER A 15 -1.44 16.64 -9.71
N ALA A 16 -0.41 16.49 -8.87
CA ALA A 16 -0.06 17.47 -7.84
C ALA A 16 0.60 18.72 -8.45
N TRP A 17 1.57 18.52 -9.34
CA TRP A 17 2.34 19.61 -9.97
C TRP A 17 1.44 20.61 -10.70
N VAL A 18 0.43 20.14 -11.45
CA VAL A 18 -0.45 21.03 -12.24
C VAL A 18 -1.52 21.77 -11.41
N ARG A 19 -1.64 21.49 -10.09
CA ARG A 19 -2.70 22.03 -9.23
C ARG A 19 -2.20 22.82 -8.03
N VAL A 20 -0.97 22.58 -7.60
CA VAL A 20 -0.38 23.24 -6.43
C VAL A 20 0.59 24.31 -6.91
N SER A 21 0.30 25.57 -6.58
CA SER A 21 1.25 26.66 -6.77
C SER A 21 2.52 26.40 -5.98
N ASP A 22 3.67 26.74 -6.55
CA ASP A 22 5.01 26.52 -5.95
C ASP A 22 5.27 25.06 -5.54
N PHE A 23 4.74 24.12 -6.31
CA PHE A 23 4.91 22.70 -6.04
C PHE A 23 6.39 22.29 -6.04
N SER A 24 6.84 21.73 -4.90
CA SER A 24 8.17 21.13 -4.75
C SER A 24 8.07 19.61 -4.80
N GLU A 25 8.67 19.03 -5.84
CA GLU A 25 8.82 17.58 -5.97
C GLU A 25 9.51 16.96 -4.77
N GLU A 26 10.59 17.59 -4.33
CA GLU A 26 11.39 17.10 -3.22
C GLU A 26 10.58 17.14 -1.92
N ALA A 27 9.80 18.20 -1.67
CA ALA A 27 8.91 18.26 -0.51
C ALA A 27 7.82 17.16 -0.57
N PHE A 28 7.26 16.90 -1.75
CA PHE A 28 6.29 15.85 -1.98
C PHE A 28 6.88 14.46 -1.69
N ARG A 29 8.05 14.14 -2.26
CA ARG A 29 8.76 12.87 -2.02
C ARG A 29 9.12 12.71 -0.54
N ARG A 30 9.63 13.77 0.11
CA ARG A 30 9.93 13.76 1.55
C ARG A 30 8.69 13.50 2.41
N SER A 31 7.53 14.05 2.06
CA SER A 31 6.28 13.82 2.80
C SER A 31 5.81 12.35 2.74
N ILE A 32 6.13 11.65 1.66
CA ILE A 32 5.86 10.21 1.54
C ILE A 32 6.89 9.43 2.37
N LEU A 33 8.18 9.78 2.24
CA LEU A 33 9.27 9.10 2.93
C LEU A 33 9.21 9.23 4.46
N ASN A 34 8.76 10.37 4.98
CA ASN A 34 8.55 10.57 6.41
C ASN A 34 7.19 10.06 6.92
N GLY A 35 6.36 9.49 6.04
CA GLY A 35 5.08 8.88 6.40
C GLY A 35 3.95 9.87 6.69
N ARG A 36 4.08 11.16 6.36
CA ARG A 36 2.95 12.12 6.40
C ARG A 36 1.92 11.83 5.32
N MET A 37 2.39 11.38 4.15
CA MET A 37 1.53 10.89 3.09
C MET A 37 1.72 9.38 2.91
N VAL A 38 0.61 8.70 2.66
CA VAL A 38 0.56 7.24 2.56
C VAL A 38 0.04 6.84 1.20
N ARG A 39 0.60 5.76 0.64
CA ARG A 39 0.02 5.08 -0.52
C ARG A 39 -0.62 3.77 -0.14
N ALA A 40 -1.89 3.66 -0.48
CA ALA A 40 -2.70 2.48 -0.19
C ALA A 40 -3.82 2.34 -1.21
N SER A 41 -4.39 1.13 -1.28
CA SER A 41 -5.61 0.89 -2.04
C SER A 41 -6.81 1.53 -1.33
N LEU A 42 -7.49 2.43 -2.05
CA LEU A 42 -8.66 3.17 -1.55
C LEU A 42 -9.81 3.11 -2.56
N MET A 43 -10.25 4.26 -3.08
CA MET A 43 -11.42 4.37 -3.94
C MET A 43 -11.32 3.43 -5.14
N ARG A 44 -12.38 2.65 -5.36
CA ARG A 44 -12.48 1.64 -6.42
C ARG A 44 -11.39 0.56 -6.37
N GLY A 45 -10.73 0.36 -5.23
CA GLY A 45 -9.64 -0.62 -5.08
C GLY A 45 -8.33 -0.23 -5.78
N THR A 46 -8.17 1.05 -6.15
CA THR A 46 -6.96 1.54 -6.83
C THR A 46 -6.03 2.26 -5.85
N LEU A 47 -4.74 2.32 -6.19
CA LEU A 47 -3.73 2.95 -5.35
C LEU A 47 -3.88 4.46 -5.35
N HIS A 48 -3.86 5.07 -4.17
CA HIS A 48 -3.92 6.52 -4.00
C HIS A 48 -2.88 6.98 -2.98
N ILE A 49 -2.39 8.21 -3.16
CA ILE A 49 -1.66 8.97 -2.14
C ILE A 49 -2.63 9.88 -1.41
N VAL A 50 -2.65 9.79 -0.09
CA VAL A 50 -3.48 10.60 0.81
C VAL A 50 -2.67 11.03 2.02
N GLU A 51 -3.15 12.01 2.78
CA GLU A 51 -2.61 12.29 4.11
C GLU A 51 -2.86 11.08 5.03
N LYS A 52 -1.96 10.88 5.99
CA LYS A 52 -2.05 9.74 6.92
C LYS A 52 -3.30 9.80 7.80
N GLU A 53 -3.68 10.99 8.22
CA GLU A 53 -4.83 11.28 9.05
C GLU A 53 -6.12 10.90 8.30
N ASP A 54 -6.29 11.42 7.08
CA ASP A 54 -7.38 11.04 6.17
C ASP A 54 -7.46 9.53 5.94
N TYR A 55 -6.30 8.89 5.69
CA TYR A 55 -6.25 7.44 5.48
C TYR A 55 -6.82 6.67 6.69
N SER A 56 -6.46 7.10 7.89
CA SER A 56 -6.87 6.44 9.14
C SER A 56 -8.40 6.49 9.31
N GLU A 57 -9.03 7.58 8.87
CA GLU A 57 -10.48 7.75 8.90
C GLU A 57 -11.19 7.01 7.76
N TRP A 58 -10.65 7.03 6.53
CA TRP A 58 -11.32 6.46 5.36
C TRP A 58 -11.14 4.96 5.25
N ARG A 59 -10.03 4.42 5.74
CA ARG A 59 -9.67 3.00 5.55
C ARG A 59 -10.72 2.03 6.09
N PRO A 60 -11.32 2.22 7.28
CA PRO A 60 -12.42 1.38 7.75
C PRO A 60 -13.64 1.44 6.83
N LEU A 61 -13.99 2.64 6.34
CA LEU A 61 -15.14 2.86 5.45
C LEU A 61 -14.96 2.16 4.10
N MET A 62 -13.72 2.06 3.61
CA MET A 62 -13.41 1.38 2.35
C MET A 62 -13.36 -0.15 2.47
N GLN A 63 -13.26 -0.70 3.70
CA GLN A 63 -13.02 -2.13 3.93
C GLN A 63 -14.01 -3.06 3.19
N PRO A 64 -15.34 -2.80 3.13
CA PRO A 64 -16.28 -3.68 2.42
C PRO A 64 -16.01 -3.74 0.90
N VAL A 65 -15.73 -2.59 0.28
CA VAL A 65 -15.40 -2.51 -1.15
C VAL A 65 -14.08 -3.22 -1.42
N LEU A 66 -13.07 -2.97 -0.60
CA LEU A 66 -11.76 -3.60 -0.71
C LEU A 66 -11.84 -5.13 -0.60
N LYS A 67 -12.65 -5.68 0.33
CA LYS A 67 -12.91 -7.12 0.41
C LYS A 67 -13.55 -7.67 -0.86
N ARG A 68 -14.50 -6.94 -1.46
CA ARG A 68 -15.14 -7.33 -2.72
C ARG A 68 -14.15 -7.39 -3.88
N VAL A 69 -13.27 -6.39 -3.98
CA VAL A 69 -12.20 -6.37 -5.00
C VAL A 69 -11.25 -7.56 -4.83
N VAL A 70 -10.85 -7.87 -3.59
CA VAL A 70 -10.02 -9.05 -3.34
C VAL A 70 -10.72 -10.33 -3.79
N ASN A 71 -11.99 -10.51 -3.42
CA ASN A 71 -12.74 -11.70 -3.79
C ASN A 71 -13.00 -11.82 -5.30
N SER A 72 -13.01 -10.72 -6.05
CA SER A 72 -13.14 -10.79 -7.52
C SER A 72 -11.87 -11.29 -8.20
N PHE A 73 -10.69 -11.01 -7.65
CA PHE A 73 -9.42 -11.51 -8.18
C PHE A 73 -9.04 -12.89 -7.61
N PHE A 74 -9.37 -13.15 -6.34
CA PHE A 74 -9.01 -14.37 -5.63
C PHE A 74 -10.24 -14.95 -4.89
N PRO A 75 -11.14 -15.65 -5.60
CA PRO A 75 -12.35 -16.20 -5.02
C PRO A 75 -12.08 -17.10 -3.80
N GLY A 76 -12.78 -16.82 -2.70
CA GLY A 76 -12.72 -17.62 -1.48
C GLY A 76 -11.42 -17.46 -0.66
N LEU A 77 -10.45 -16.65 -1.10
CA LEU A 77 -9.22 -16.38 -0.35
C LEU A 77 -9.55 -15.91 1.07
N LEU A 78 -10.44 -14.92 1.18
CA LEU A 78 -10.84 -14.34 2.47
C LEU A 78 -11.60 -15.30 3.41
N ASN A 79 -12.03 -16.46 2.90
CA ASN A 79 -12.63 -17.52 3.73
C ASN A 79 -11.55 -18.46 4.30
N ARG A 80 -10.37 -18.52 3.67
CA ARG A 80 -9.27 -19.42 4.03
C ARG A 80 -8.19 -18.72 4.87
N ILE A 81 -8.11 -17.39 4.79
CA ILE A 81 -7.15 -16.59 5.56
C ILE A 81 -7.83 -15.56 6.46
N SER A 82 -7.25 -15.33 7.65
CA SER A 82 -7.61 -14.19 8.49
C SER A 82 -6.84 -12.94 8.04
N LEU A 83 -7.58 -11.89 7.67
CA LEU A 83 -7.01 -10.60 7.29
C LEU A 83 -6.27 -9.91 8.43
N GLU A 84 -6.70 -10.14 9.67
CA GLU A 84 -6.02 -9.63 10.86
C GLU A 84 -4.67 -10.32 11.04
N GLN A 85 -4.64 -11.66 10.96
CA GLN A 85 -3.39 -12.43 11.04
C GLN A 85 -2.45 -12.05 9.90
N LEU A 86 -2.98 -11.83 8.69
CA LEU A 86 -2.20 -11.39 7.54
C LEU A 86 -1.58 -10.02 7.80
N SER A 87 -2.36 -9.06 8.32
CA SER A 87 -1.84 -7.73 8.65
C SER A 87 -0.76 -7.79 9.73
N HIS A 88 -0.92 -8.64 10.75
CA HIS A 88 0.10 -8.85 11.78
C HIS A 88 1.39 -9.47 11.21
N GLU A 89 1.27 -10.47 10.34
CA GLU A 89 2.42 -11.12 9.72
C GLU A 89 3.18 -10.16 8.80
N VAL A 90 2.47 -9.40 7.95
CA VAL A 90 3.07 -8.37 7.10
C VAL A 90 3.82 -7.34 7.94
N LYS A 91 3.25 -6.89 9.08
CA LYS A 91 3.90 -5.97 10.00
C LYS A 91 5.21 -6.54 10.55
N ASN A 92 5.19 -7.79 11.02
CA ASN A 92 6.36 -8.46 11.58
C ASN A 92 7.46 -8.60 10.53
N ILE A 93 7.10 -9.06 9.32
CA ILE A 93 8.05 -9.20 8.20
C ILE A 93 8.70 -7.85 7.86
N LEU A 94 7.94 -6.76 7.86
CA LEU A 94 8.46 -5.43 7.51
C LEU A 94 9.31 -4.80 8.63
N MET A 95 9.36 -5.37 9.84
CA MET A 95 10.32 -4.95 10.86
C MET A 95 11.76 -5.31 10.49
N ASP A 96 11.96 -6.36 9.68
CA ASP A 96 13.28 -6.77 9.19
C ASP A 96 13.82 -5.84 8.09
N GLY A 97 12.97 -4.95 7.57
CA GLY A 97 13.30 -4.02 6.50
C GLY A 97 12.36 -4.08 5.31
N PRO A 98 12.60 -3.24 4.29
CA PRO A 98 11.76 -3.18 3.10
C PRO A 98 11.90 -4.44 2.24
N LEU A 99 10.81 -4.85 1.61
CA LEU A 99 10.77 -6.00 0.71
C LEU A 99 10.07 -5.66 -0.59
N THR A 100 10.47 -6.29 -1.68
CA THR A 100 9.67 -6.31 -2.91
C THR A 100 8.36 -7.06 -2.67
N ARG A 101 7.36 -6.80 -3.52
CA ARG A 101 6.08 -7.53 -3.50
C ARG A 101 6.28 -9.06 -3.62
N ALA A 102 7.22 -9.48 -4.47
CA ALA A 102 7.51 -10.90 -4.67
C ALA A 102 8.14 -11.55 -3.43
N GLU A 103 9.06 -10.85 -2.75
CA GLU A 103 9.64 -11.32 -1.48
C GLU A 103 8.60 -11.38 -0.37
N MET A 104 7.73 -10.37 -0.27
CA MET A 104 6.62 -10.36 0.68
C MET A 104 5.72 -11.59 0.47
N GLY A 105 5.26 -11.83 -0.76
CA GLY A 105 4.43 -12.98 -1.09
C GLY A 105 5.07 -14.31 -0.69
N ARG A 106 6.36 -14.49 -1.02
CA ARG A 106 7.13 -15.69 -0.63
C ARG A 106 7.26 -15.84 0.88
N ARG A 107 7.49 -14.76 1.62
CA ARG A 107 7.59 -14.84 3.08
C ARG A 107 6.24 -15.21 3.72
N LEU A 108 5.15 -14.64 3.22
CA LEU A 108 3.81 -14.90 3.75
C LEU A 108 3.37 -16.37 3.61
N THR A 109 3.88 -17.12 2.63
CA THR A 109 3.52 -18.55 2.49
C THR A 109 4.03 -19.43 3.64
N HIS A 110 5.04 -18.99 4.41
CA HIS A 110 5.47 -19.72 5.61
C HIS A 110 4.34 -19.84 6.64
N ARG A 111 3.51 -18.79 6.76
CA ARG A 111 2.37 -18.74 7.66
C ARG A 111 1.06 -19.17 6.99
N PHE A 112 0.82 -18.74 5.75
CA PHE A 112 -0.40 -19.01 4.99
C PHE A 112 -0.14 -20.11 3.95
N LYS A 113 0.08 -21.34 4.43
CA LYS A 113 0.42 -22.50 3.59
C LYS A 113 -0.71 -22.82 2.61
N GLY A 114 -0.34 -23.11 1.36
CA GLY A 114 -1.28 -23.50 0.31
C GLY A 114 -1.95 -22.33 -0.41
N GLU A 115 -1.73 -21.09 0.02
CA GLU A 115 -2.22 -19.91 -0.71
C GLU A 115 -1.19 -19.39 -1.72
N PRO A 116 -1.62 -18.87 -2.88
CA PRO A 116 -0.70 -18.36 -3.89
C PRO A 116 0.08 -17.12 -3.38
N PRO A 117 1.42 -17.08 -3.51
CA PRO A 117 2.24 -15.93 -3.08
C PRO A 117 1.77 -14.58 -3.65
N GLU A 118 1.33 -14.55 -4.90
CA GLU A 118 0.81 -13.37 -5.58
C GLU A 118 -0.52 -12.90 -4.98
N ALA A 119 -1.37 -13.84 -4.56
CA ALA A 119 -2.61 -13.55 -3.87
C ALA A 119 -2.32 -12.89 -2.53
N LEU A 120 -1.42 -13.46 -1.73
CA LEU A 120 -0.99 -12.91 -0.44
C LEU A 120 -0.29 -11.55 -0.59
N ALA A 121 0.62 -11.41 -1.56
CA ALA A 121 1.33 -10.16 -1.82
C ALA A 121 0.40 -9.05 -2.31
N SER A 122 -0.66 -9.39 -3.03
CA SER A 122 -1.65 -8.40 -3.48
C SER A 122 -2.43 -7.76 -2.35
N GLN A 123 -2.51 -8.47 -1.22
CA GLN A 123 -3.19 -7.97 -0.03
C GLN A 123 -2.38 -6.92 0.71
N GLN A 124 -1.05 -6.86 0.53
CA GLN A 124 -0.22 -5.92 1.27
C GLN A 124 -0.69 -4.47 1.07
N ASP A 125 -1.14 -4.10 -0.13
CA ASP A 125 -1.50 -2.71 -0.46
C ASP A 125 -2.80 -2.26 0.23
N TYR A 126 -3.58 -3.21 0.74
CA TYR A 126 -4.79 -2.97 1.51
C TYR A 126 -4.52 -2.73 2.99
N TYR A 127 -3.37 -3.17 3.50
CA TYR A 127 -3.06 -3.15 4.94
C TYR A 127 -1.76 -2.43 5.26
N TYR A 128 -0.91 -2.20 4.26
CA TYR A 128 0.45 -1.75 4.44
C TYR A 128 0.96 -0.82 3.34
N HIS A 129 1.82 0.06 3.80
CA HIS A 129 2.34 1.21 3.09
C HIS A 129 3.46 0.73 2.15
N SER A 130 3.32 0.96 0.85
CA SER A 130 4.39 0.67 -0.09
C SER A 130 5.00 1.97 -0.57
N TYR A 131 6.29 2.21 -0.35
CA TYR A 131 7.00 3.19 -1.17
C TYR A 131 8.52 3.04 -1.18
N ARG A 132 9.05 2.85 -2.39
CA ARG A 132 10.30 3.47 -2.84
C ARG A 132 10.07 3.99 -4.26
N TYR A 133 10.47 5.23 -4.53
CA TYR A 133 10.51 5.79 -5.89
C TYR A 133 11.78 5.27 -6.59
N PRO A 134 11.74 4.84 -7.86
CA PRO A 134 12.95 4.86 -8.67
C PRO A 134 13.40 6.33 -8.87
N PRO A 135 14.70 6.62 -9.00
CA PRO A 135 15.13 7.93 -9.49
C PRO A 135 14.51 8.18 -10.86
N LEU A 136 14.20 9.45 -11.19
CA LEU A 136 13.56 9.85 -12.46
C LEU A 136 14.27 9.34 -13.72
N ASN A 137 15.54 8.92 -13.59
CA ASN A 137 16.42 8.51 -14.68
C ASN A 137 16.58 6.98 -14.76
N ALA A 138 16.05 6.22 -13.79
CA ALA A 138 15.93 4.79 -13.94
C ALA A 138 14.70 4.55 -14.80
N GLY A 139 14.87 3.85 -15.92
CA GLY A 139 13.77 3.50 -16.82
C GLY A 139 12.59 2.83 -16.10
N LEU A 140 11.52 2.57 -16.87
CA LEU A 140 10.20 2.07 -16.46
C LEU A 140 10.18 0.72 -15.71
N THR A 141 11.23 0.29 -15.01
CA THR A 141 11.23 -0.93 -14.20
C THR A 141 10.45 -0.71 -12.89
N PRO A 142 9.30 -1.39 -12.70
CA PRO A 142 8.40 -1.14 -11.59
C PRO A 142 8.77 -2.03 -10.41
N THR A 143 9.90 -1.77 -9.76
CA THR A 143 10.27 -2.50 -8.54
C THR A 143 9.70 -1.79 -7.32
N SER A 144 8.40 -1.95 -7.08
CA SER A 144 7.75 -1.44 -5.87
C SER A 144 8.20 -2.24 -4.65
N HIS A 145 8.83 -1.54 -3.69
CA HIS A 145 9.18 -2.10 -2.39
C HIS A 145 8.13 -1.65 -1.35
N ALA A 146 7.62 -2.60 -0.56
CA ALA A 146 6.86 -2.33 0.65
C ALA A 146 7.81 -1.81 1.74
N THR A 147 7.41 -0.82 2.52
CA THR A 147 8.23 -0.27 3.59
C THR A 147 7.33 0.05 4.78
N LEU A 148 7.76 -0.32 5.99
CA LEU A 148 7.07 0.06 7.21
C LEU A 148 7.10 1.60 7.33
N GLY A 149 5.96 2.24 7.11
CA GLY A 149 5.70 3.55 7.70
C GLY A 149 5.73 3.36 9.21
N LEU A 150 6.89 3.55 9.83
CA LEU A 150 7.11 3.38 11.27
C LEU A 150 6.27 4.40 12.03
N ARG A 151 4.99 4.07 12.27
CA ARG A 151 4.16 4.43 13.44
C ARG A 151 2.69 4.06 13.21
N TYR A 152 2.28 3.02 13.93
CA TYR A 152 0.93 2.72 14.43
C TYR A 152 -0.15 2.24 13.45
N LEU A 153 -0.51 0.96 13.63
CA LEU A 153 -1.89 0.47 13.69
C LEU A 153 -2.02 -0.31 14.99
N THR A 154 -2.35 0.39 16.08
CA THR A 154 -2.92 -0.23 17.28
C THR A 154 -4.15 0.58 17.65
N ARG A 155 -5.31 0.07 17.25
CA ARG A 155 -6.46 -0.01 18.13
C ARG A 155 -7.35 -1.15 17.63
N PRO A 156 -7.64 -2.17 18.45
CA PRO A 156 -8.68 -3.11 18.14
C PRO A 156 -10.02 -2.37 18.15
N ALA A 157 -10.93 -2.78 17.26
CA ALA A 157 -12.36 -2.51 17.42
C ALA A 157 -12.91 -3.35 18.58
#